data_AF-A0A1I7LZ15-F1
#
_entry.id   AF-A0A1I7LZ15-F1
#
_cell.length_a   1.000
_cell.length_b   1.000
_cell.length_c   1.000
_cell.angle_alpha   90.00
_cell.angle_beta   90.00
_cell.angle_gamma   90.00
#
_symmetry.space_group_name_H-M   'P 1'
#
loop_
_entity.id
_entity.type
_entity.pdbx_description
1 polymer ?
#
loop_
_entity_poly.entity_id
_entity_poly.type
_entity_poly.pdbx_seq_one_letter_code
_entity_poly.pdbx_strand_id
1 'polypeptide(L)' 'MAESGFATTESPRTGDVGLVAHPRVGPACAIRCPLGWAVKSPAHLALGPWPARVAWRV' A
#
# COMPACT_ATOMS: atom_id res chain seq x y z
N MET A 1 -17.83 -13.32 3.17
CA MET A 1 -16.97 -12.11 3.01
C MET A 1 -17.02 -11.76 1.54
N ALA A 2 -17.35 -10.51 1.18
CA ALA A 2 -17.37 -10.12 -0.22
C ALA A 2 -15.94 -10.21 -0.77
N GLU A 3 -15.69 -11.09 -1.73
CA GLU A 3 -14.49 -10.99 -2.56
C GLU A 3 -14.61 -9.67 -3.32
N SER A 4 -13.89 -8.66 -2.87
CA SER A 4 -13.87 -7.33 -3.46
C SER A 4 -13.13 -7.28 -4.80
N GLY A 5 -13.04 -8.40 -5.53
CA GLY A 5 -12.36 -8.53 -6.83
C GLY A 5 -10.84 -8.36 -6.78
N PHE A 6 -10.25 -8.22 -5.59
CA PHE A 6 -8.82 -7.98 -5.42
C PHE A 6 -8.00 -9.27 -5.55
N ALA A 7 -7.01 -9.27 -6.43
CA ALA A 7 -6.04 -10.36 -6.55
C ALA A 7 -4.74 -9.99 -5.84
N THR A 8 -4.22 -10.86 -4.97
CA THR A 8 -2.90 -10.65 -4.38
C THR A 8 -1.82 -10.62 -5.48
N THR A 9 -0.79 -9.79 -5.30
CA THR A 9 0.29 -9.67 -6.28
C THR A 9 1.65 -9.46 -5.62
N GLU A 10 2.69 -10.05 -6.21
CA GLU A 10 4.09 -9.85 -5.83
C GLU A 10 4.77 -8.76 -6.69
N SER A 11 4.07 -8.21 -7.68
CA SER A 11 4.57 -7.16 -8.58
C SER A 11 3.60 -5.97 -8.63
N PRO A 12 3.54 -5.16 -7.55
CA PRO A 12 2.60 -4.05 -7.46
C PRO A 12 2.89 -2.98 -8.51
N ARG A 13 1.84 -2.53 -9.19
CA ARG A 13 1.87 -1.44 -10.16
C ARG A 13 1.23 -0.19 -9.57
N THR A 14 1.47 0.97 -10.19
CA THR A 14 0.77 2.21 -9.83
C THR A 14 -0.74 1.97 -9.81
N GLY A 15 -1.41 2.37 -8.73
CA GLY A 15 -2.83 2.13 -8.49
C GLY A 15 -3.13 0.94 -7.57
N ASP A 16 -2.22 -0.04 -7.48
CA ASP A 16 -2.39 -1.18 -6.57
C ASP A 16 -2.40 -0.71 -5.12
N VAL A 17 -3.18 -1.39 -4.28
CA VAL A 17 -3.22 -1.13 -2.84
C VAL A 17 -2.38 -2.16 -2.10
N GLY A 18 -1.83 -1.80 -0.95
CA GLY A 18 -1.01 -2.73 -0.17
C GLY A 18 -0.89 -2.35 1.28
N LEU A 19 -0.46 -3.31 2.08
CA LEU A 19 -0.04 -3.09 3.45
C LEU A 19 1.49 -2.95 3.47
N VAL A 20 2.00 -1.78 3.84
CA VAL A 20 3.44 -1.49 3.87
C VAL A 20 3.96 -1.41 5.30
N ALA A 21 5.25 -1.70 5.48
CA ALA A 21 5.92 -1.53 6.77
C ALA A 21 6.49 -0.11 6.93
N HIS A 22 5.70 0.84 7.46
CA HIS A 22 6.18 2.19 7.72
C HIS A 22 6.99 2.25 9.03
N PRO A 23 8.19 2.85 9.06
CA PRO A 23 9.12 2.73 10.19
C PRO A 23 8.61 3.38 11.49
N ARG A 24 7.72 4.38 11.40
CA ARG A 24 7.20 5.10 12.58
C ARG A 24 5.81 4.66 13.06
N VAL A 25 4.97 4.15 12.15
CA VAL A 25 3.56 3.86 12.46
C VAL A 25 3.22 2.37 12.30
N GLY A 26 4.21 1.54 11.95
CA GLY A 26 4.02 0.12 11.73
C GLY A 26 3.32 -0.19 10.40
N PRO A 27 2.59 -1.32 10.31
CA PRO A 27 1.84 -1.68 9.12
C PRO A 27 0.78 -0.63 8.77
N ALA A 28 0.78 -0.15 7.54
CA ALA A 28 -0.17 0.86 7.07
C ALA A 28 -0.69 0.54 5.67
N CYS A 29 -1.98 0.80 5.43
CA CYS A 29 -2.53 0.74 4.09
C CYS A 29 -1.97 1.88 3.23
N ALA A 30 -1.61 1.53 2.00
CA ALA A 30 -0.99 2.45 1.06
C ALA A 30 -1.47 2.17 -0.37
N ILE A 31 -1.41 3.19 -1.21
CA ILE A 31 -1.59 3.07 -2.66
C ILE A 31 -0.21 3.17 -3.30
N ARG A 32 0.08 2.29 -4.26
CA ARG A 32 1.30 2.34 -5.04
C ARG A 32 1.21 3.50 -6.03
N CYS A 33 2.23 4.34 -6.04
CA CYS A 33 2.40 5.49 -6.91
C CYS A 33 3.70 5.33 -7.72
N PRO A 34 3.93 6.15 -8.76
CA PRO A 34 5.17 6.10 -9.53
C PRO A 34 6.44 6.29 -8.68
N LEU A 35 6.34 7.07 -7.59
CA LEU A 35 7.46 7.41 -6.71
C LEU A 35 7.60 6.51 -5.47
N GLY A 36 6.75 5.50 -5.30
CA GLY A 36 6.75 4.63 -4.12
C GLY A 36 5.34 4.36 -3.59
N TRP A 37 5.18 4.29 -2.27
CA TRP A 37 3.90 4.07 -1.62
C TRP A 37 3.41 5.35 -0.96
N ALA A 38 2.13 5.68 -1.17
CA ALA A 38 1.45 6.78 -0.49
C ALA A 38 0.68 6.23 0.70
N VAL A 39 1.03 6.66 1.91
CA VAL A 39 0.34 6.30 3.16
C VAL A 39 -0.42 7.53 3.67
N LYS A 40 -1.71 7.35 3.99
CA LYS A 40 -2.52 8.37 4.67
C LYS A 40 -2.85 7.90 6.09
N SER A 41 -2.63 8.79 7.04
CA SER A 41 -3.18 8.72 8.40
C SER A 41 -4.17 9.86 8.59
N PRO A 42 -5.00 9.88 9.65
CA PRO A 42 -5.86 11.03 9.94
C PRO A 42 -5.09 12.36 9.95
N ALA A 43 -3.89 12.39 10.54
CA ALA A 43 -3.10 13.61 10.72
C ALA A 43 -2.18 13.95 9.54
N HIS A 44 -1.66 12.97 8.79
CA HIS A 44 -0.58 13.20 7.81
C HIS A 44 -0.67 12.33 6.56
N LEU A 45 -0.02 12.78 5.48
CA LEU A 45 0.27 12.02 4.28
C LEU A 45 1.79 11.85 4.17
N ALA A 46 2.26 10.67 3.78
CA ALA A 46 3.67 10.41 3.50
C ALA A 46 3.84 9.60 2.22
N LEU A 47 4.97 9.81 1.54
CA LEU A 47 5.40 9.06 0.36
C LEU A 47 6.79 8.45 0.63
N GLY A 48 6.98 7.18 0.30
CA GLY A 48 8.28 6.54 0.50
C GLY A 48 8.39 5.11 -0.05
N PRO A 49 9.62 4.59 -0.10
CA PRO A 49 9.92 3.25 -0.64
C PRO A 49 9.71 2.15 0.41
N TRP A 50 8.56 2.14 1.09
CA TRP A 50 8.32 1.17 2.16
C TRP A 50 8.10 -0.25 1.59
N PRO A 51 8.68 -1.29 2.23
CA PRO A 51 8.43 -2.66 1.83
C PRO A 51 6.94 -3.02 1.94
N ALA A 52 6.38 -3.61 0.87
CA ALA A 52 5.04 -4.16 0.90
C ALA A 52 5.06 -5.54 1.58
N ARG A 53 4.15 -5.76 2.52
CA ARG A 53 3.92 -7.07 3.15
C ARG A 53 2.93 -7.91 2.36
N VAL A 54 1.92 -7.24 1.81
CA VAL A 54 0.95 -7.80 0.89
C VAL A 54 0.47 -6.66 -0.01
N ALA A 55 0.22 -6.96 -1.28
CA ALA A 55 -0.37 -6.03 -2.21
C ALA A 55 -1.48 -6.72 -2.97
N TRP A 56 -2.43 -5.91 -3.43
CA TRP A 56 -3.60 -6.33 -4.17
C TRP A 56 -3.72 -5.51 -5.43
N ARG A 57 -3.91 -6.21 -6.54
CA ARG A 57 -4.35 -5.64 -7.80
C ARG A 57 -5.79 -5.17 -7.62
N VAL A 58 -5.99 -3.88 -7.84
CA VAL A 58 -7.28 -3.20 -7.88
C VAL A 58 -7.68 -2.97 -9.33
#